data_AF-A0A961TXJ4-F1
#
_entry.id   AF-A0A961TXJ4-F1
#
_cell.length_a   1.000
_cell.length_b   1.000
_cell.length_c   1.000
_cell.angle_alpha   90.00
_cell.angle_beta   90.00
_cell.angle_gamma   90.00
#
_symmetry.space_group_name_H-M   'P 1'
#
loop_
_entity.id
_entity.type
_entity.pdbx_description
1 polymer ?
#
loop_
_entity_poly.entity_id
_entity_poly.type
_entity_poly.pdbx_seq_one_letter_code
_entity_poly.pdbx_strand_id
1 'polypeptide(L)'
;SLLEVLRLVSSGRGFRMIPVESELTTQQAADLLNVSRPFLVKLLEEGEIPFAKTGRHRRVRADDLFAYKEKRDASRSDALSDLAAMDAEEGLV
;
A
#
# COMPACT_ATOMS: atom_id res chain seq x y z
N SER A 1 9.32 9.93 -12.45
CA SER A 1 9.78 10.98 -13.40
C SER A 1 8.67 11.98 -13.67
N LEU A 2 8.98 13.27 -13.92
CA LEU A 2 7.98 14.27 -14.32
C LEU A 2 7.18 13.84 -15.57
N LEU A 3 7.83 13.12 -16.49
CA LEU A 3 7.17 12.58 -17.68
C LEU A 3 6.08 11.54 -17.35
N GLU A 4 6.25 10.74 -16.29
CA GLU A 4 5.23 9.78 -15.86
C GLU A 4 4.01 10.49 -15.28
N VAL A 5 4.24 11.56 -14.51
CA VAL A 5 3.15 12.40 -13.98
C VAL A 5 2.36 13.02 -15.13
N LEU A 6 3.05 13.56 -16.14
CA LEU A 6 2.39 14.13 -17.33
C LEU A 6 1.60 13.08 -18.13
N ARG A 7 2.12 11.84 -18.27
CA ARG A 7 1.38 10.74 -18.91
C ARG A 7 0.10 10.38 -18.15
N LEU A 8 0.15 10.42 -16.82
CA LEU A 8 -1.00 10.16 -15.96
C LEU A 8 -2.07 11.26 -16.13
N VAL A 9 -1.64 12.52 -16.17
CA VAL A 9 -2.52 13.67 -16.43
C VAL A 9 -3.14 13.58 -17.83
N SER A 10 -2.34 13.26 -18.85
CA SER A 10 -2.82 13.18 -20.24
C SER A 10 -3.81 12.04 -20.48
N SER A 11 -3.81 10.99 -19.65
CA SER A 11 -4.76 9.88 -19.80
C SER A 11 -6.18 10.24 -19.37
N GLY A 12 -6.43 11.45 -18.87
CA GLY A 12 -7.75 11.90 -18.41
C GLY A 12 -8.26 11.16 -17.17
N ARG A 13 -7.42 10.34 -16.54
CA ARG A 13 -7.76 9.60 -15.33
C ARG A 13 -7.45 10.48 -14.13
N GLY A 14 -8.42 10.64 -13.23
CA GLY A 14 -8.22 11.37 -11.98
C GLY A 14 -7.12 10.71 -11.14
N PHE A 15 -6.23 11.53 -10.57
CA PHE A 15 -5.22 11.09 -9.62
C PHE A 15 -5.23 12.00 -8.40
N ARG A 16 -4.68 11.51 -7.29
CA ARG A 16 -4.56 12.26 -6.03
C ARG A 16 -3.08 12.35 -5.64
N MET A 17 -2.59 13.56 -5.41
CA MET A 17 -1.31 13.77 -4.76
C MET A 17 -1.49 13.75 -3.24
N ILE A 18 -0.65 12.98 -2.55
CA ILE A 18 -0.66 12.85 -1.10
C ILE A 18 0.75 13.22 -0.61
N PRO A 19 0.90 14.29 0.19
CA PRO A 19 2.18 14.60 0.81
C PRO A 19 2.63 13.47 1.72
N VAL A 20 3.93 13.16 1.68
CA VAL A 20 4.55 12.09 2.48
C VAL A 20 4.33 12.31 3.99
N GLU A 21 4.34 13.58 4.42
CA GLU A 21 4.14 13.98 5.81
C GLU A 21 2.66 14.08 6.23
N SER A 22 1.72 13.71 5.36
CA SER A 22 0.29 13.84 5.70
C SER A 22 -0.17 12.76 6.68
N GLU A 23 -0.97 13.16 7.66
CA GLU A 23 -1.69 12.24 8.52
C GLU A 23 -2.99 11.78 7.86
N LEU A 24 -3.12 10.46 7.70
CA LEU A 24 -4.27 9.81 7.09
C LEU A 24 -5.22 9.29 8.17
N THR A 25 -6.52 9.40 7.92
CA THR A 25 -7.51 8.64 8.67
C THR A 25 -7.38 7.15 8.35
N THR A 26 -7.88 6.29 9.25
CA THR A 26 -7.94 4.84 9.00
C THR A 26 -8.80 4.48 7.78
N GLN A 27 -9.74 5.32 7.37
CA GLN A 27 -10.47 5.08 6.14
C GLN A 27 -9.59 5.36 4.92
N GLN A 28 -8.97 6.54 4.85
CA GLN A 28 -8.07 6.90 3.74
C GLN A 28 -6.92 5.91 3.57
N ALA A 29 -6.33 5.47 4.69
CA ALA A 29 -5.26 4.48 4.66
C ALA A 29 -5.74 3.12 4.15
N ALA A 30 -6.96 2.69 4.52
CA ALA A 30 -7.52 1.43 4.05
C ALA A 30 -7.83 1.49 2.54
N ASP A 31 -8.37 2.61 2.08
CA ASP A 31 -8.64 2.86 0.66
C ASP A 31 -7.34 2.81 -0.16
N LEU A 32 -6.24 3.41 0.34
CA LEU A 32 -4.93 3.41 -0.33
C LEU A 32 -4.27 2.03 -0.38
N LEU A 33 -4.46 1.21 0.64
CA LEU A 33 -3.98 -0.18 0.66
C LEU A 33 -4.90 -1.14 -0.10
N ASN A 34 -6.07 -0.66 -0.54
CA ASN A 34 -7.13 -1.43 -1.18
C ASN A 34 -7.60 -2.61 -0.29
N VAL A 35 -7.86 -2.32 0.98
CA VAL A 35 -8.31 -3.29 2.00
C VAL A 35 -9.50 -2.74 2.78
N SER A 36 -10.17 -3.59 3.53
CA SER A 36 -11.24 -3.14 4.43
C SER A 36 -10.64 -2.34 5.60
N ARG A 37 -11.39 -1.33 6.09
CA ARG A 37 -10.98 -0.57 7.28
C ARG A 37 -10.78 -1.46 8.53
N PRO A 38 -11.62 -2.46 8.83
CA PRO A 38 -11.36 -3.37 9.96
C PRO A 38 -10.03 -4.11 9.83
N PHE A 39 -9.67 -4.55 8.63
CA PHE A 39 -8.38 -5.19 8.39
C PHE A 39 -7.21 -4.23 8.61
N LEU A 40 -7.30 -2.99 8.12
CA LEU A 40 -6.29 -1.99 8.44
C LEU A 40 -6.16 -1.79 9.95
N VAL A 41 -7.27 -1.63 10.68
CA VAL A 41 -7.23 -1.44 12.14
C VAL A 41 -6.54 -2.62 12.84
N LYS A 42 -6.78 -3.85 12.38
CA LYS A 42 -6.07 -5.03 12.87
C LYS A 42 -4.55 -4.89 12.69
N LEU A 43 -4.08 -4.52 11.50
CA LEU A 43 -2.66 -4.29 11.24
C LEU A 43 -2.05 -3.22 12.17
N LEU A 44 -2.79 -2.13 12.43
CA LEU A 44 -2.35 -1.08 13.34
C LEU A 44 -2.25 -1.59 14.78
N GLU A 45 -3.21 -2.39 15.23
CA GLU A 45 -3.22 -2.96 16.58
C GLU A 45 -2.16 -4.06 16.76
N GLU A 46 -1.81 -4.76 15.69
CA GLU A 46 -0.71 -5.75 15.63
C GLU A 46 0.68 -5.09 15.54
N GLY A 47 0.74 -3.77 15.30
CA GLY A 47 2.00 -3.01 15.21
C GLY A 47 2.70 -3.13 13.86
N GLU A 48 2.06 -3.70 12.85
CA GLU A 48 2.59 -3.83 11.49
C GLU A 48 2.74 -2.47 10.78
N ILE A 49 1.92 -1.49 11.18
CA ILE A 49 1.98 -0.12 10.67
C ILE A 49 1.93 0.84 11.86
N PRO A 50 2.93 1.73 12.02
CA PRO A 50 2.90 2.77 13.04
C PRO A 50 1.65 3.65 12.94
N PHE A 51 1.11 4.08 14.09
CA PHE A 51 0.02 5.03 14.14
C PHE A 51 0.10 5.91 15.39
N ALA A 52 -0.44 7.12 15.27
CA ALA A 52 -0.65 8.03 16.38
C ALA A 52 -2.14 8.16 16.70
N LYS A 53 -2.46 8.66 17.89
CA LYS A 53 -3.83 9.07 18.23
C LYS A 53 -3.91 10.59 18.28
N THR A 54 -4.81 11.15 17.48
CA THR A 54 -5.19 12.57 17.55
C THR A 54 -6.54 12.63 18.25
N GLY A 55 -6.51 12.89 19.55
CA GLY A 55 -7.66 12.71 20.44
C GLY A 55 -8.09 11.23 20.49
N ARG A 56 -9.33 10.95 20.06
CA ARG A 56 -9.91 9.58 20.06
C ARG A 56 -9.63 8.80 18.77
N HIS A 57 -9.13 9.45 17.73
CA HIS A 57 -9.01 8.85 16.40
C HIS A 57 -7.56 8.45 16.10
N ARG A 58 -7.39 7.29 15.49
CA ARG A 58 -6.11 6.87 14.93
C ARG A 58 -5.77 7.68 13.68
N ARG A 59 -4.49 7.98 13.53
CA ARG A 59 -3.88 8.63 12.37
C ARG A 59 -2.64 7.85 11.95
N VAL A 60 -2.47 7.67 10.66
CA VAL A 60 -1.35 6.94 10.06
C VAL A 60 -0.59 7.93 9.19
N ARG A 61 0.72 8.07 9.37
CA ARG A 61 1.51 8.91 8.48
C ARG A 61 1.61 8.24 7.11
N ALA A 62 1.56 9.02 6.05
CA ALA A 62 1.51 8.48 4.71
C ALA A 62 2.81 7.71 4.35
N ASP A 63 3.97 8.16 4.81
CA ASP A 63 5.24 7.44 4.68
C ASP A 63 5.21 6.04 5.29
N ASP A 64 4.74 5.91 6.53
CA ASP A 64 4.62 4.62 7.22
C ASP A 64 3.69 3.67 6.45
N LEU A 65 2.58 4.19 5.92
CA LEU A 65 1.64 3.42 5.12
C LEU A 65 2.27 2.92 3.81
N PHE A 66 3.00 3.80 3.11
CA PHE A 66 3.63 3.45 1.84
C PHE A 66 4.83 2.51 2.02
N ALA A 67 5.60 2.65 3.09
CA ALA A 67 6.66 1.72 3.45
C ALA A 67 6.12 0.31 3.71
N TYR A 68 5.01 0.20 4.44
CA TYR A 68 4.31 -1.08 4.62
C TYR A 68 3.84 -1.66 3.29
N LYS A 69 3.22 -0.83 2.44
CA LYS A 69 2.74 -1.26 1.12
C LYS A 69 3.87 -1.81 0.26
N GLU A 70 5.01 -1.13 0.20
CA GLU A 70 6.17 -1.55 -0.57
C GLU A 70 6.71 -2.90 -0.09
N LYS A 71 6.91 -3.06 1.23
CA LYS A 71 7.34 -4.34 1.83
C LYS A 71 6.36 -5.48 1.51
N ARG A 72 5.05 -5.22 1.63
CA ARG A 72 4.00 -6.21 1.35
C ARG A 72 3.97 -6.61 -0.13
N ASP A 73 4.09 -5.64 -1.02
CA ASP A 73 4.02 -5.88 -2.46
C ASP A 73 5.29 -6.61 -2.96
N ALA A 74 6.47 -6.32 -2.39
CA ALA A 74 7.69 -7.08 -2.63
C ALA A 74 7.55 -8.57 -2.25
N SER A 75 7.09 -8.85 -1.01
CA SER A 75 6.88 -10.24 -0.55
C SER A 75 5.87 -11.02 -1.40
N ARG A 76 4.86 -10.35 -1.97
CA ARG A 76 3.92 -10.97 -2.91
C ARG A 76 4.56 -11.28 -4.26
N SER A 77 5.41 -10.40 -4.75
CA SER A 77 6.14 -10.60 -6.01
C SER A 77 7.10 -11.79 -5.90
N ASP A 78 7.78 -11.94 -4.77
CA ASP A 78 8.68 -13.06 -4.50
C ASP A 78 7.92 -14.38 -4.51
N ALA A 79 6.81 -14.46 -3.74
CA ALA A 79 5.99 -15.67 -3.68
C ALA A 79 5.40 -16.09 -5.05
N LEU A 80 5.01 -15.12 -5.89
CA LEU A 80 4.56 -15.40 -7.26
C LEU A 80 5.70 -15.88 -8.17
N SER A 81 6.91 -15.34 -7.97
CA SER A 81 8.09 -15.75 -8.73
C SER A 81 8.52 -17.16 -8.35
N ASP A 82 8.44 -17.52 -7.06
CA ASP A 82 8.72 -18.86 -6.57
C ASP A 82 7.74 -19.89 -7.13
N LEU A 83 6.44 -19.57 -7.16
CA LEU A 83 5.43 -20.43 -7.78
C LEU A 83 5.67 -20.62 -9.29
N ALA A 84 6.00 -19.54 -10.00
CA ALA A 84 6.31 -19.61 -11.43
C ALA A 84 7.59 -20.42 -11.72
N ALA A 85 8.59 -20.34 -10.83
CA ALA A 85 9.81 -21.14 -10.93
C ALA A 85 9.52 -22.63 -10.69
N MET A 86 8.67 -22.96 -9.71
CA MET A 86 8.23 -24.34 -9.45
C MET A 86 7.47 -24.93 -10.64
N ASP A 87 6.53 -24.19 -11.24
CA ASP A 87 5.78 -24.64 -12.42
C ASP A 87 6.70 -24.86 -13.65
N ALA A 88 7.76 -24.05 -13.79
CA ALA A 88 8.75 -24.20 -14.86
C ALA A 88 9.68 -25.41 -14.65
N GLU A 89 9.96 -25.79 -13.40
CA GLU A 89 10.79 -26.94 -13.04
C GLU A 89 10.01 -28.27 -13.11
N GLU A 90 8.69 -28.25 -12.88
CA GLU A 90 7.79 -29.41 -13.03
C GLU A 90 7.29 -29.67 -14.46
N GLY A 91 7.64 -28.82 -15.44
CA GLY A 91 7.42 -29.09 -16.86
C GLY A 91 5.96 -29.01 -17.33
N LEU A 92 5.16 -28.10 -16.74
CA LEU A 92 3.75 -27.88 -17.14
C LEU A 92 3.57 -26.76 -18.19
N VAL A 93 4.59 -26.44 -18.98
CA VAL A 93 4.51 -25.60 -20.20
C VAL A 93 5.36 -26.15 -21.33
#